data_AF-A0A8G0LGT9-F1
#
_entry.id   AF-A0A8G0LGT9-F1
#
_cell.length_a   1.000
_cell.length_b   1.000
_cell.length_c   1.000
_cell.angle_alpha   90.00
_cell.angle_beta   90.00
_cell.angle_gamma   90.00
#
_symmetry.space_group_name_H-M   'P 1'
#
loop_
_entity.id
_entity.type
_entity.pdbx_description
1 polymer ?
#
loop_
_entity_poly.entity_id
_entity_poly.type
_entity_poly.pdbx_seq_one_letter_code
_entity_poly.pdbx_strand_id
1 'polypeptide(L)'
;MTTVASTANETSAWKLRLRGAQAQAKARIQESQGSINITAYLANPESFGIDHQSLHSAEDGVEKLKQHAEKLKEHLTLLRANPTSDDKFEPITRALIDDHRNLSGDVKAVTDKLQDDKVDKQTAMEKMREARQQAKKQSIDSIDRSYDNAVEITDHQPEDQQETVADAWVLIYDQFLKFTDKIFNLFLEMHNAISQWPEDIWEKVKEAWNTMKGVFVEIYQWFNDLFGYA
;
A
#
# COMPACT_ATOMS: atom_id res chain seq x y z
N MET A 1 -14.27 -29.97 42.46
CA MET A 1 -14.65 -29.55 41.10
C MET A 1 -13.47 -28.76 40.56
N THR A 2 -12.76 -29.31 39.58
CA THR A 2 -11.63 -28.65 38.94
C THR A 2 -12.19 -27.76 37.85
N THR A 3 -12.21 -26.46 38.07
CA THR A 3 -12.61 -25.49 37.06
C THR A 3 -11.50 -25.43 36.02
N VAL A 4 -11.71 -26.10 34.88
CA VAL A 4 -10.86 -25.94 33.70
C VAL A 4 -11.16 -24.55 33.16
N ALA A 5 -10.26 -23.60 33.42
CA ALA A 5 -10.31 -22.29 32.78
C ALA A 5 -10.13 -22.51 31.27
N SER A 6 -11.17 -22.18 30.51
CA SER A 6 -11.14 -22.17 29.06
C SER A 6 -10.11 -21.12 28.61
N THR A 7 -8.91 -21.54 28.26
CA THR A 7 -7.94 -20.71 27.52
C THR A 7 -8.45 -20.56 26.10
N ALA A 8 -9.41 -19.66 25.89
CA ALA A 8 -9.52 -19.02 24.60
C ALA A 8 -8.19 -18.28 24.42
N ASN A 9 -7.34 -18.71 23.48
CA ASN A 9 -6.18 -17.93 23.07
C ASN A 9 -6.70 -16.60 22.52
N GLU A 10 -6.82 -15.60 23.39
CA GLU A 10 -7.03 -14.23 22.96
C GLU A 10 -5.91 -13.91 21.98
N THR A 11 -6.30 -13.51 20.77
CA THR A 11 -5.33 -13.14 19.74
C THR A 11 -4.47 -12.01 20.28
N SER A 12 -3.15 -12.13 20.22
CA SER A 12 -2.22 -11.12 20.75
C SER A 12 -2.48 -9.74 20.15
N ALA A 13 -2.22 -8.69 20.92
CA ALA A 13 -2.48 -7.30 20.51
C ALA A 13 -1.76 -6.95 19.21
N TRP A 14 -0.49 -7.34 19.06
CA TRP A 14 0.24 -7.17 17.80
C TRP A 14 -0.39 -7.86 16.59
N LYS A 15 -0.95 -9.08 16.73
CA LYS A 15 -1.64 -9.77 15.63
C LYS A 15 -2.90 -9.02 15.20
N LEU A 16 -3.63 -8.46 16.15
CA LEU A 16 -4.79 -7.61 15.86
C LEU A 16 -4.38 -6.33 15.13
N ARG A 17 -3.25 -5.70 15.51
CA ARG A 17 -2.72 -4.50 14.82
C ARG A 17 -2.33 -4.79 13.38
N LEU A 18 -1.58 -5.86 13.13
CA LEU A 18 -1.22 -6.26 11.77
C LEU A 18 -2.46 -6.52 10.90
N ARG A 19 -3.46 -7.20 11.48
CA ARG A 19 -4.72 -7.50 10.77
C ARG A 19 -5.52 -6.23 10.48
N GLY A 20 -5.51 -5.27 11.40
CA GLY A 20 -6.11 -3.95 11.21
C GLY A 20 -5.49 -3.20 10.03
N ALA A 21 -4.16 -3.17 9.95
CA ALA A 21 -3.43 -2.54 8.85
C ALA A 21 -3.75 -3.19 7.49
N GLN A 22 -3.75 -4.52 7.42
CA GLN A 22 -4.15 -5.28 6.23
C GLN A 22 -5.60 -4.95 5.80
N ALA A 23 -6.54 -4.94 6.75
CA ALA A 23 -7.94 -4.64 6.46
C ALA A 23 -8.12 -3.21 5.94
N GLN A 24 -7.42 -2.23 6.52
CA GLN A 24 -7.44 -0.85 6.06
C GLN A 24 -6.92 -0.72 4.62
N ALA A 25 -5.82 -1.39 4.29
CA ALA A 25 -5.27 -1.38 2.94
C ALA A 25 -6.24 -1.95 1.90
N LYS A 26 -6.85 -3.10 2.20
CA LYS A 26 -7.89 -3.69 1.36
C LYS A 26 -9.08 -2.75 1.18
N ALA A 27 -9.49 -2.05 2.25
CA ALA A 27 -10.58 -1.10 2.18
C ALA A 27 -10.25 0.07 1.25
N ARG A 28 -9.06 0.68 1.33
CA ARG A 28 -8.64 1.77 0.43
C ARG A 28 -8.64 1.36 -1.04
N ILE A 29 -8.16 0.16 -1.34
CA ILE A 29 -8.20 -0.42 -2.69
C ILE A 29 -9.65 -0.56 -3.19
N GLN A 30 -10.57 -0.93 -2.29
CA GLN A 30 -11.99 -1.06 -2.61
C GLN A 30 -12.67 0.32 -2.77
N GLU A 31 -12.34 1.32 -1.94
CA GLU A 31 -12.92 2.68 -1.97
C GLU A 31 -12.56 3.49 -3.21
N SER A 32 -11.36 3.28 -3.77
CA SER A 32 -10.93 3.95 -5.02
C SER A 32 -11.88 3.70 -6.21
N GLN A 33 -12.98 2.96 -6.05
CA GLN A 33 -13.98 2.64 -7.06
C GLN A 33 -15.37 3.27 -6.86
N GLY A 34 -15.60 4.11 -5.85
CA GLY A 34 -16.88 4.85 -5.74
C GLY A 34 -18.06 4.07 -5.14
N SER A 35 -17.83 3.00 -4.38
CA SER A 35 -18.81 2.53 -3.38
C SER A 35 -18.15 1.69 -2.30
N ILE A 36 -18.19 2.20 -1.05
CA ILE A 36 -18.50 1.51 0.22
C ILE A 36 -18.46 2.59 1.32
N ASN A 37 -19.52 2.67 2.12
CA ASN A 37 -19.67 3.63 3.22
C ASN A 37 -18.99 3.08 4.48
N ILE A 38 -17.73 3.46 4.76
CA ILE A 38 -16.94 2.98 5.91
C ILE A 38 -17.38 3.62 7.25
N THR A 39 -18.35 4.53 7.24
CA THR A 39 -18.90 5.12 8.50
C THR A 39 -19.40 4.04 9.48
N ALA A 40 -19.74 2.83 9.01
CA ALA A 40 -20.16 1.72 9.85
C ALA A 40 -19.02 0.87 10.46
N TYR A 41 -17.79 0.89 9.92
CA TYR A 41 -16.66 0.10 10.44
C TYR A 41 -15.68 0.96 11.27
N LEU A 42 -15.65 2.28 11.01
CA LEU A 42 -14.86 3.27 11.77
C LEU A 42 -15.57 3.79 13.03
N ALA A 43 -16.77 3.30 13.36
CA ALA A 43 -17.57 3.76 14.48
C ALA A 43 -17.02 3.39 15.88
N ASN A 44 -15.78 2.91 15.97
CA ASN A 44 -15.08 2.85 17.25
C ASN A 44 -13.65 3.41 17.14
N PRO A 45 -13.49 4.75 17.11
CA PRO A 45 -12.22 5.42 17.03
C PRO A 45 -11.79 5.83 18.45
N GLU A 46 -11.17 4.92 19.19
CA GLU A 46 -10.12 5.39 20.09
C GLU A 46 -8.90 5.60 19.20
N SER A 47 -8.65 6.88 18.95
CA SER A 47 -7.57 7.44 18.17
C SER A 47 -6.24 6.70 18.39
N PHE A 48 -5.79 5.99 17.37
CA PHE A 48 -4.45 5.41 17.23
C PHE A 48 -3.36 6.47 17.01
N GLY A 49 -3.38 7.58 17.77
CA GLY A 49 -2.32 8.57 17.84
C GLY A 49 -1.87 9.26 16.54
N ILE A 50 -2.50 8.99 15.40
CA ILE A 50 -2.12 9.54 14.10
C ILE A 50 -3.31 10.30 13.53
N ASP A 51 -3.12 11.62 13.38
CA ASP A 51 -4.08 12.51 12.75
C ASP A 51 -4.17 12.21 11.24
N HIS A 52 -5.27 11.58 10.85
CA HIS A 52 -5.55 11.18 9.47
C HIS A 52 -6.15 12.31 8.61
N GLN A 53 -6.36 13.53 9.12
CA GLN A 53 -7.00 14.61 8.36
C GLN A 53 -6.08 15.37 7.40
N SER A 54 -4.79 15.02 7.29
CA SER A 54 -3.81 15.95 6.70
C SER A 54 -3.34 15.66 5.27
N LEU A 55 -3.99 14.79 4.50
CA LEU A 55 -3.64 14.57 3.08
C LEU A 55 -4.47 15.46 2.15
N HIS A 56 -4.19 16.77 2.18
CA HIS A 56 -4.58 17.70 1.13
C HIS A 56 -3.33 18.24 0.43
N SER A 57 -3.34 18.18 -0.91
CA SER A 57 -2.30 18.58 -1.88
C SER A 57 -1.13 17.59 -2.10
N ALA A 58 -0.77 17.41 -3.39
CA ALA A 58 0.30 16.49 -3.83
C ALA A 58 1.71 16.96 -3.40
N GLU A 59 1.89 18.28 -3.22
CA GLU A 59 3.14 18.90 -2.75
C GLU A 59 3.31 18.76 -1.22
N ASP A 60 2.24 18.94 -0.44
CA ASP A 60 2.24 18.68 1.01
C ASP A 60 2.45 17.19 1.35
N GLY A 61 2.03 16.30 0.43
CA GLY A 61 2.21 14.87 0.56
C GLY A 61 3.68 14.45 0.58
N VAL A 62 4.54 15.04 -0.26
CA VAL A 62 5.96 14.64 -0.37
C VAL A 62 6.74 15.01 0.89
N GLU A 63 6.54 16.20 1.45
CA GLU A 63 7.27 16.64 2.65
C GLU A 63 6.82 15.89 3.91
N LYS A 64 5.52 15.57 4.01
CA LYS A 64 5.00 14.69 5.09
C LYS A 64 5.50 13.25 4.96
N LEU A 65 5.65 12.75 3.74
CA LEU A 65 6.25 11.43 3.49
C LEU A 65 7.71 11.39 3.96
N LYS A 66 8.48 12.47 3.78
CA LYS A 66 9.85 12.57 4.30
C LYS A 66 9.91 12.61 5.82
N GLN A 67 9.10 13.44 6.47
CA GLN A 67 9.05 13.50 7.94
C GLN A 67 8.63 12.16 8.56
N HIS A 68 7.71 11.45 7.90
CA HIS A 68 7.30 10.11 8.31
C HIS A 68 8.42 9.08 8.09
N ALA A 69 9.16 9.19 6.98
CA ALA A 69 10.34 8.38 6.72
C ALA A 69 11.47 8.60 7.74
N GLU A 70 11.68 9.83 8.22
CA GLU A 70 12.65 10.13 9.29
C GLU A 70 12.25 9.48 10.62
N LYS A 71 10.99 9.66 11.06
CA LYS A 71 10.48 8.99 12.26
C LYS A 71 10.56 7.47 12.16
N LEU A 72 10.22 6.93 11.00
CA LEU A 72 10.35 5.50 10.72
C LEU A 72 11.81 5.05 10.78
N LYS A 73 12.75 5.84 10.24
CA LYS A 73 14.19 5.55 10.28
C LYS A 73 14.74 5.58 11.70
N GLU A 74 14.30 6.52 12.54
CA GLU A 74 14.63 6.54 13.98
C GLU A 74 14.10 5.29 14.68
N HIS A 75 12.83 4.93 14.44
CA HIS A 75 12.19 3.75 15.04
C HIS A 75 12.87 2.45 14.60
N LEU A 76 13.23 2.34 13.33
CA LEU A 76 13.96 1.20 12.81
C LEU A 76 15.39 1.17 13.32
N THR A 77 16.08 2.30 13.49
CA THR A 77 17.43 2.36 14.09
C THR A 77 17.41 1.85 15.53
N LEU A 78 16.35 2.16 16.29
CA LEU A 78 16.14 1.60 17.63
C LEU A 78 15.90 0.08 17.62
N LEU A 79 15.22 -0.43 16.59
CA LEU A 79 15.07 -1.87 16.37
C LEU A 79 16.40 -2.53 15.92
N ARG A 80 17.18 -1.88 15.04
CA ARG A 80 18.49 -2.36 14.54
C ARG A 80 19.52 -2.56 15.64
N ALA A 81 19.41 -1.79 16.74
CA ALA A 81 20.24 -2.00 17.92
C ALA A 81 20.03 -3.37 18.58
N ASN A 82 19.05 -4.15 18.11
CA ASN A 82 18.77 -5.52 18.50
C ASN A 82 19.14 -6.50 17.37
N PRO A 83 20.17 -7.35 17.53
CA PRO A 83 20.81 -8.10 16.43
C PRO A 83 19.95 -9.21 15.77
N THR A 84 18.67 -9.36 16.12
CA THR A 84 17.74 -10.37 15.57
C THR A 84 16.71 -9.84 14.57
N SER A 85 16.60 -8.51 14.36
CA SER A 85 15.55 -7.90 13.52
C SER A 85 16.02 -7.33 12.18
N ASP A 86 17.32 -7.36 11.86
CA ASP A 86 17.88 -6.27 11.05
C ASP A 86 17.61 -6.27 9.54
N ASP A 87 17.32 -7.42 8.91
CA ASP A 87 17.11 -7.49 7.44
C ASP A 87 15.79 -8.17 7.03
N LYS A 88 14.91 -8.50 7.98
CA LYS A 88 13.76 -9.36 7.69
C LYS A 88 12.63 -8.65 6.94
N PHE A 89 12.45 -7.34 7.17
CA PHE A 89 11.40 -6.57 6.48
C PHE A 89 11.81 -6.05 5.11
N GLU A 90 13.10 -6.02 4.79
CA GLU A 90 13.57 -5.60 3.47
C GLU A 90 12.97 -6.45 2.33
N PRO A 91 13.10 -7.79 2.31
CA PRO A 91 12.63 -8.59 1.20
C PRO A 91 11.11 -8.49 1.00
N ILE A 92 10.33 -8.39 2.08
CA ILE A 92 8.87 -8.31 1.99
C ILE A 92 8.42 -6.91 1.55
N THR A 93 9.14 -5.85 1.94
CA THR A 93 8.86 -4.48 1.48
C THR A 93 9.21 -4.33 0.01
N ARG A 94 10.38 -4.87 -0.41
CA ARG A 94 10.80 -4.89 -1.81
C ARG A 94 9.80 -5.64 -2.69
N ALA A 95 9.39 -6.85 -2.26
CA ALA A 95 8.40 -7.64 -3.00
C ALA A 95 7.07 -6.90 -3.14
N LEU A 96 6.60 -6.23 -2.08
CA LEU A 96 5.37 -5.43 -2.11
C LEU A 96 5.46 -4.28 -3.12
N ILE A 97 6.59 -3.56 -3.17
CA ILE A 97 6.84 -2.48 -4.14
C ILE A 97 6.92 -3.04 -5.57
N ASP A 98 7.70 -4.11 -5.77
CA ASP A 98 7.92 -4.73 -7.07
C ASP A 98 6.62 -5.30 -7.65
N ASP A 99 5.78 -5.94 -6.82
CA ASP A 99 4.45 -6.39 -7.22
C ASP A 99 3.64 -5.22 -7.77
N HIS A 100 3.50 -4.13 -7.02
CA HIS A 100 2.69 -2.98 -7.45
C HIS A 100 3.27 -2.29 -8.69
N ARG A 101 4.60 -2.26 -8.84
CA ARG A 101 5.26 -1.78 -10.06
C ARG A 101 4.92 -2.66 -11.27
N ASN A 102 4.96 -3.97 -11.11
CA ASN A 102 4.64 -4.92 -12.18
C ASN A 102 3.17 -4.81 -12.58
N LEU A 103 2.25 -4.69 -11.60
CA LEU A 103 0.82 -4.46 -11.86
C LEU A 103 0.59 -3.17 -12.66
N SER A 104 1.30 -2.09 -12.31
CA SER A 104 1.25 -0.86 -13.10
C SER A 104 1.81 -1.04 -14.51
N GLY A 105 2.87 -1.83 -14.67
CA GLY A 105 3.42 -2.21 -15.97
C GLY A 105 2.42 -2.97 -16.84
N ASP A 106 1.68 -3.93 -16.27
CA ASP A 106 0.67 -4.71 -16.98
C ASP A 106 -0.48 -3.82 -17.47
N VAL A 107 -0.97 -2.92 -16.63
CA VAL A 107 -2.02 -1.96 -17.04
C VAL A 107 -1.50 -0.99 -18.09
N LYS A 108 -0.22 -0.57 -18.00
CA LYS A 108 0.41 0.25 -19.03
C LYS A 108 0.46 -0.46 -20.37
N ALA A 109 0.87 -1.72 -20.40
CA ALA A 109 0.91 -2.52 -21.62
C ALA A 109 -0.48 -2.62 -22.28
N VAL A 110 -1.55 -2.73 -21.47
CA VAL A 110 -2.92 -2.66 -21.97
C VAL A 110 -3.20 -1.28 -22.58
N THR A 111 -2.91 -0.17 -21.88
CA THR A 111 -3.16 1.18 -22.42
C THR A 111 -2.39 1.45 -23.72
N ASP A 112 -1.12 1.05 -23.80
CA ASP A 112 -0.27 1.24 -24.99
C ASP A 112 -0.88 0.49 -26.18
N LYS A 113 -1.31 -0.76 -25.96
CA LYS A 113 -1.95 -1.56 -27.00
C LYS A 113 -3.27 -0.95 -27.48
N LEU A 114 -4.09 -0.41 -26.57
CA LEU A 114 -5.35 0.24 -26.96
C LEU A 114 -5.10 1.47 -27.85
N GLN A 115 -4.03 2.23 -27.57
CA GLN A 115 -3.60 3.34 -28.40
C GLN A 115 -3.14 2.86 -29.78
N ASP A 116 -2.27 1.84 -29.83
CA ASP A 116 -1.69 1.31 -31.07
C ASP A 116 -2.76 0.71 -31.99
N ASP A 117 -3.71 -0.04 -31.41
CA ASP A 117 -4.82 -0.68 -32.12
C ASP A 117 -5.92 0.34 -32.53
N LYS A 118 -5.82 1.60 -32.08
CA LYS A 118 -6.77 2.69 -32.35
C LYS A 118 -8.23 2.29 -32.07
N VAL A 119 -8.43 1.60 -30.94
CA VAL A 119 -9.75 1.08 -30.58
C VAL A 119 -10.74 2.20 -30.27
N ASP A 120 -12.03 1.91 -30.39
CA ASP A 120 -13.09 2.82 -29.99
C ASP A 120 -13.21 2.97 -28.45
N LYS A 121 -13.99 3.96 -28.03
CA LYS A 121 -14.25 4.29 -26.63
C LYS A 121 -14.78 3.14 -25.81
N GLN A 122 -15.73 2.39 -26.35
CA GLN A 122 -16.39 1.32 -25.62
C GLN A 122 -15.41 0.18 -25.37
N THR A 123 -14.67 -0.22 -26.41
CA THR A 123 -13.63 -1.25 -26.32
C THR A 123 -12.51 -0.85 -25.35
N ALA A 124 -12.05 0.40 -25.40
CA ALA A 124 -11.04 0.91 -24.46
C ALA A 124 -11.53 0.91 -23.00
N MET A 125 -12.76 1.35 -22.76
CA MET A 125 -13.37 1.34 -21.43
C MET A 125 -13.49 -0.07 -20.85
N GLU A 126 -13.92 -1.04 -21.66
CA GLU A 126 -14.05 -2.43 -21.23
C GLU A 126 -12.69 -3.04 -20.89
N LYS A 127 -11.70 -2.90 -21.78
CA LYS A 127 -10.35 -3.45 -21.58
C LYS A 127 -9.63 -2.82 -20.39
N MET A 128 -9.80 -1.52 -20.18
CA MET A 128 -9.26 -0.85 -19.01
C MET A 128 -9.94 -1.28 -17.71
N ARG A 129 -11.25 -1.53 -17.75
CA ARG A 129 -11.97 -2.06 -16.60
C ARG A 129 -11.49 -3.46 -16.23
N GLU A 130 -11.31 -4.35 -17.21
CA GLU A 130 -10.77 -5.70 -17.02
C GLU A 130 -9.36 -5.65 -16.41
N ALA A 131 -8.45 -4.88 -17.02
CA ALA A 131 -7.08 -4.72 -16.54
C ALA A 131 -7.03 -4.18 -15.11
N ARG A 132 -7.87 -3.18 -14.79
CA ARG A 132 -7.97 -2.63 -13.43
C ARG A 132 -8.49 -3.65 -12.42
N GLN A 133 -9.49 -4.45 -12.78
CA GLN A 133 -10.02 -5.49 -11.90
C GLN A 133 -8.98 -6.59 -11.62
N GLN A 134 -8.21 -6.97 -12.64
CA GLN A 134 -7.12 -7.93 -12.49
C GLN A 134 -6.03 -7.36 -11.57
N ALA A 135 -5.56 -6.14 -11.82
CA ALA A 135 -4.56 -5.47 -10.99
C ALA A 135 -5.03 -5.33 -9.53
N LYS A 136 -6.33 -5.03 -9.31
CA LYS A 136 -6.93 -4.99 -7.97
C LYS A 136 -6.82 -6.32 -7.24
N LYS A 137 -7.17 -7.42 -7.90
CA LYS A 137 -7.10 -8.75 -7.30
C LYS A 137 -5.67 -9.07 -6.88
N GLN A 138 -4.71 -8.85 -7.78
CA GLN A 138 -3.30 -9.13 -7.52
C GLN A 138 -2.70 -8.21 -6.44
N SER A 139 -3.15 -6.95 -6.36
CA SER A 139 -2.76 -6.04 -5.29
C SER A 139 -3.25 -6.53 -3.92
N ILE A 140 -4.49 -7.03 -3.83
CA ILE A 140 -5.01 -7.67 -2.61
C ILE A 140 -4.20 -8.92 -2.25
N ASP A 141 -3.86 -9.77 -3.22
CA ASP A 141 -3.06 -10.97 -2.99
C ASP A 141 -1.64 -10.62 -2.50
N SER A 142 -1.03 -9.57 -3.05
CA SER A 142 0.27 -9.03 -2.61
C SER A 142 0.21 -8.53 -1.17
N ILE A 143 -0.84 -7.80 -0.81
CA ILE A 143 -1.10 -7.34 0.56
C ILE A 143 -1.23 -8.50 1.53
N ASP A 144 -1.98 -9.53 1.16
CA ASP A 144 -2.18 -10.72 2.00
C ASP A 144 -0.88 -11.44 2.27
N ARG A 145 -0.09 -11.66 1.21
CA ARG A 145 1.24 -12.24 1.34
C ARG A 145 2.16 -11.39 2.21
N SER A 146 2.14 -10.06 2.07
CA SER A 146 2.98 -9.17 2.89
C SER A 146 2.60 -9.23 4.37
N TYR A 147 1.30 -9.31 4.68
CA TYR A 147 0.79 -9.48 6.03
C TYR A 147 1.20 -10.85 6.62
N ASP A 148 1.01 -11.94 5.88
CA ASP A 148 1.35 -13.28 6.36
C ASP A 148 2.85 -13.38 6.67
N ASN A 149 3.71 -12.83 5.80
CA ASN A 149 5.15 -12.75 6.05
C ASN A 149 5.49 -11.89 7.27
N ALA A 150 4.80 -10.77 7.48
CA ALA A 150 5.03 -9.92 8.65
C ALA A 150 4.60 -10.61 9.96
N VAL A 151 3.50 -11.36 9.94
CA VAL A 151 3.07 -12.21 11.07
C VAL A 151 4.14 -13.26 11.35
N GLU A 152 4.62 -13.97 10.33
CA GLU A 152 5.66 -14.98 10.48
C GLU A 152 6.96 -14.39 11.06
N ILE A 153 7.41 -13.25 10.54
CA ILE A 153 8.61 -12.55 11.06
C ILE A 153 8.43 -12.20 12.53
N THR A 154 7.24 -11.72 12.92
CA THR A 154 6.95 -11.28 14.28
C THR A 154 6.81 -12.47 15.25
N ASP A 155 6.14 -13.54 14.84
CA ASP A 155 5.96 -14.77 15.64
C ASP A 155 7.32 -15.41 16.02
N HIS A 156 8.35 -15.26 15.18
CA HIS A 156 9.70 -15.80 15.43
C HIS A 156 10.58 -14.91 16.32
N GLN A 157 10.06 -13.80 16.84
CA GLN A 157 10.80 -12.91 17.75
C GLN A 157 10.54 -13.28 19.22
N PRO A 158 11.49 -12.96 20.13
CA PRO A 158 11.24 -13.00 21.56
C PRO A 158 9.94 -12.26 21.94
N GLU A 159 9.18 -12.79 22.90
CA GLU A 159 7.85 -12.26 23.27
C GLU A 159 7.88 -10.76 23.62
N ASP A 160 8.94 -10.29 24.26
CA ASP A 160 9.17 -8.89 24.63
C ASP A 160 9.47 -7.97 23.43
N GLN A 161 9.73 -8.54 22.24
CA GLN A 161 10.06 -7.81 21.01
C GLN A 161 8.94 -7.84 19.96
N GLN A 162 7.96 -8.74 20.10
CA GLN A 162 6.91 -8.92 19.10
C GLN A 162 6.10 -7.64 18.87
N GLU A 163 5.77 -6.92 19.93
CA GLU A 163 5.01 -5.67 19.83
C GLU A 163 5.78 -4.59 19.06
N THR A 164 7.07 -4.42 19.34
CA THR A 164 7.92 -3.42 18.67
C THR A 164 8.17 -3.77 17.20
N VAL A 165 8.33 -5.06 16.90
CA VAL A 165 8.54 -5.54 15.52
C VAL A 165 7.26 -5.35 14.69
N ALA A 166 6.09 -5.62 15.26
CA ALA A 166 4.82 -5.34 14.60
C ALA A 166 4.61 -3.84 14.36
N ASP A 167 4.99 -2.97 15.30
CA ASP A 167 4.93 -1.51 15.12
C ASP A 167 5.78 -1.02 13.94
N ALA A 168 7.00 -1.54 13.82
CA ALA A 168 7.84 -1.22 12.67
C ALA A 168 7.19 -1.61 11.35
N TRP A 169 6.64 -2.82 11.26
CA TRP A 169 5.95 -3.23 10.04
C TRP A 169 4.75 -2.33 9.73
N VAL A 170 3.92 -2.00 10.74
CA VAL A 170 2.78 -1.10 10.54
C VAL A 170 3.22 0.25 9.99
N LEU A 171 4.33 0.81 10.49
CA LEU A 171 4.86 2.09 9.99
C LEU A 171 5.41 1.99 8.55
N ILE A 172 6.14 0.92 8.23
CA ILE A 172 6.62 0.64 6.86
C ILE A 172 5.43 0.54 5.91
N TYR A 173 4.42 -0.23 6.32
CA TYR A 173 3.26 -0.52 5.53
C TYR A 173 2.36 0.71 5.34
N ASP A 174 2.12 1.53 6.37
CA ASP A 174 1.38 2.79 6.25
C ASP A 174 2.05 3.76 5.28
N GLN A 175 3.39 3.85 5.32
CA GLN A 175 4.14 4.67 4.37
C GLN A 175 3.97 4.15 2.94
N PHE A 176 4.05 2.83 2.72
CA PHE A 176 3.80 2.22 1.43
C PHE A 176 2.37 2.50 0.91
N LEU A 177 1.36 2.44 1.78
CA LEU A 177 -0.03 2.72 1.38
C LEU A 177 -0.21 4.17 0.91
N LYS A 178 0.44 5.14 1.55
CA LYS A 178 0.38 6.55 1.12
C LYS A 178 0.93 6.73 -0.29
N PHE A 179 2.01 6.03 -0.66
CA PHE A 179 2.50 6.04 -2.04
C PHE A 179 1.54 5.35 -3.01
N THR A 180 0.95 4.25 -2.58
CA THR A 180 -0.01 3.48 -3.40
C THR A 180 -1.30 4.27 -3.64
N ASP A 181 -1.74 5.10 -2.70
CA ASP A 181 -2.87 6.01 -2.88
C ASP A 181 -2.62 7.01 -4.03
N LYS A 182 -1.39 7.55 -4.16
CA LYS A 182 -1.01 8.38 -5.31
C LYS A 182 -1.14 7.61 -6.63
N ILE A 183 -0.68 6.35 -6.65
CA ILE A 183 -0.77 5.47 -7.82
C ILE A 183 -2.24 5.21 -8.20
N PHE A 184 -3.11 4.92 -7.23
CA PHE A 184 -4.54 4.69 -7.49
C PHE A 184 -5.27 5.93 -7.99
N ASN A 185 -4.90 7.12 -7.51
CA ASN A 185 -5.45 8.37 -8.04
C ASN A 185 -5.06 8.58 -9.52
N LEU A 186 -3.82 8.27 -9.91
CA LEU A 186 -3.40 8.32 -11.32
C LEU A 186 -4.18 7.32 -12.19
N PHE A 187 -4.46 6.12 -11.68
CA PHE A 187 -5.33 5.16 -12.37
C PHE A 187 -6.75 5.69 -12.57
N LEU A 188 -7.29 6.39 -11.57
CA LEU A 188 -8.60 7.03 -11.65
C LEU A 188 -8.61 8.16 -12.69
N GLU A 189 -7.57 8.99 -12.72
CA GLU A 189 -7.40 10.04 -13.73
C GLU A 189 -7.37 9.47 -15.14
N MET A 190 -6.60 8.40 -15.37
CA MET A 190 -6.56 7.71 -16.66
C MET A 190 -7.92 7.14 -17.03
N HIS A 191 -8.60 6.46 -16.11
CA HIS A 191 -9.95 5.93 -16.34
C HIS A 191 -10.94 7.06 -16.67
N ASN A 192 -10.85 8.20 -15.98
CA ASN A 192 -11.71 9.36 -16.24
C ASN A 192 -11.41 9.98 -17.61
N ALA A 193 -10.14 10.11 -18.00
CA ALA A 193 -9.76 10.57 -19.33
C ALA A 193 -10.35 9.64 -20.42
N ILE A 194 -10.24 8.32 -20.21
CA ILE A 194 -10.81 7.31 -21.12
C ILE A 194 -12.35 7.37 -21.13
N SER A 195 -12.98 7.59 -19.99
CA SER A 195 -14.44 7.72 -19.92
C SER A 195 -14.95 9.01 -20.58
N GLN A 196 -14.20 10.10 -20.53
CA GLN A 196 -14.57 11.37 -21.16
C GLN A 196 -14.29 11.33 -22.67
N TRP A 197 -13.25 10.61 -23.08
CA TRP A 197 -12.80 10.49 -24.47
C TRP A 197 -12.49 11.83 -25.13
N PRO A 198 -11.65 12.69 -24.52
CA PRO A 198 -11.23 13.93 -25.15
C PRO A 198 -10.29 13.65 -26.33
N GLU A 199 -10.13 14.62 -27.24
CA GLU A 199 -9.28 14.47 -28.43
C GLU A 199 -7.81 14.13 -28.11
N ASP A 200 -7.34 14.55 -26.92
CA ASP A 200 -5.98 14.37 -26.39
C ASP A 200 -5.85 13.22 -25.37
N ILE A 201 -6.82 12.31 -25.32
CA ILE A 201 -6.89 11.19 -24.36
C ILE A 201 -5.56 10.46 -24.14
N TRP A 202 -4.85 10.13 -25.21
CA TRP A 202 -3.63 9.32 -25.14
C TRP A 202 -2.43 10.10 -24.60
N GLU A 203 -2.37 11.41 -24.83
CA GLU A 203 -1.35 12.26 -24.19
C GLU A 203 -1.63 12.37 -22.68
N LYS A 204 -2.89 12.50 -22.26
CA LYS A 204 -3.24 12.48 -20.82
C LYS A 204 -2.89 11.15 -20.15
N VAL A 205 -3.16 10.03 -20.80
CA VAL A 205 -2.79 8.70 -20.30
C VAL A 205 -1.26 8.58 -20.17
N LYS A 206 -0.51 9.05 -21.15
CA LYS A 206 0.96 9.06 -21.13
C LYS A 206 1.53 9.99 -20.05
N GLU A 207 0.93 11.16 -19.83
CA GLU A 207 1.29 12.05 -18.72
C GLU A 207 1.09 11.37 -17.37
N ALA A 208 -0.05 10.72 -17.15
CA ALA A 208 -0.31 9.96 -15.93
C ALA A 208 0.72 8.85 -15.72
N TRP A 209 1.14 8.14 -16.77
CA TRP A 209 2.21 7.15 -16.68
C TRP A 209 3.58 7.74 -16.33
N ASN A 210 3.91 8.91 -16.88
CA ASN A 210 5.14 9.62 -16.54
C ASN A 210 5.14 10.03 -15.06
N THR A 211 4.02 10.54 -14.56
CA THR A 211 3.85 10.85 -13.14
C THR A 211 3.98 9.60 -12.28
N MET A 212 3.36 8.48 -12.69
CA MET A 212 3.44 7.22 -11.95
C MET A 212 4.88 6.70 -11.86
N LYS A 213 5.65 6.82 -12.95
CA LYS A 213 7.08 6.49 -12.94
C LYS A 213 7.84 7.32 -11.90
N GLY A 214 7.54 8.63 -11.79
CA GLY A 214 8.10 9.51 -10.76
C GLY A 214 7.78 9.03 -9.35
N VAL A 215 6.53 8.62 -9.09
CA VAL A 215 6.13 8.07 -7.79
C VAL A 215 6.91 6.81 -7.44
N PHE A 216 7.12 5.88 -8.39
CA PHE A 216 7.95 4.69 -8.11
C PHE A 216 9.42 5.02 -7.82
N VAL A 217 9.97 6.06 -8.45
CA VAL A 217 11.31 6.55 -8.10
C VAL A 217 11.34 7.02 -6.64
N GLU A 218 10.35 7.80 -6.21
CA GLU A 218 10.23 8.24 -4.80
C GLU A 218 10.11 7.05 -3.83
N ILE A 219 9.31 6.04 -4.19
CA ILE A 219 9.15 4.82 -3.38
C ILE A 219 10.49 4.09 -3.21
N TYR A 220 11.24 3.87 -4.29
CA TYR A 220 12.53 3.17 -4.19
C TYR A 220 13.58 3.99 -3.46
N GLN A 221 13.59 5.32 -3.61
CA GLN A 221 14.46 6.19 -2.82
C GLN A 221 14.15 6.04 -1.33
N TRP A 222 12.87 6.13 -0.95
CA TRP A 222 12.44 5.89 0.43
C TRP A 222 12.87 4.51 0.94
N PHE A 223 12.62 3.45 0.16
CA PHE A 223 12.99 2.08 0.50
C PHE A 223 14.52 1.94 0.69
N ASN A 224 15.31 2.52 -0.20
CA ASN A 224 16.76 2.50 -0.14
C ASN A 224 17.29 3.25 1.09
N ASP A 225 16.74 4.44 1.37
CA ASP A 225 17.07 5.24 2.56
C ASP A 225 16.70 4.52 3.86
N LEU A 226 15.60 3.76 3.81
CA LEU A 226 15.09 2.98 4.92
C LEU A 226 16.05 1.84 5.26
N PHE A 227 16.47 1.05 4.27
CA PHE A 227 17.27 -0.16 4.46
C PHE A 227 18.78 0.04 4.23
N GLY A 228 19.24 1.26 3.95
CA GLY A 228 20.67 1.59 3.89
C GLY A 228 21.37 1.25 2.56
N TYR A 229 20.62 1.13 1.47
CA TYR A 229 21.16 0.92 0.12
C TYR A 229 21.40 2.27 -0.56
N ALA A 230 22.58 2.87 -0.34
CA ALA A 230 23.02 4.08 -1.05
C ALA A 230 23.74 3.75 -2.37
#